data_AF-A0A2R6A9Z2-F1
#
_entry.id   AF-A0A2R6A9Z2-F1
#
_cell.length_a   1.000
_cell.length_b   1.000
_cell.length_c   1.000
_cell.angle_alpha   90.00
_cell.angle_beta   90.00
_cell.angle_gamma   90.00
#
_symmetry.space_group_name_H-M   'P 1'
#
loop_
_entity.id
_entity.type
_entity.pdbx_description
1 polymer ?
#
loop_
_entity_poly.entity_id
_entity_poly.type
_entity_poly.pdbx_seq_one_letter_code
_entity_poly.pdbx_strand_id
1 'polypeptide(L)'
;MSGKRTTWQRWLEYSQSKTLRRVLGVVLLILIGLIAKTIQTHSQSPFSFSPAHTAYVVVELVAILDPIGALPTFMIFLGDIDQAGRRRVVETMTGVVFALMLFFALLGQPLLQLLGVNVTSFQFGGGIILLYLAIDMLSHGSEGRKIDLSQVAVVPLATPLLVGPGTMTALIVLTNQQSVSLLDVLIGCMASTLIVYLTFYFSEYIFKLLGQNGVKAISRLFTIILAAIAAQMIHNALLGWGVAKF
;
A
#
# COMPACT_ATOMS: atom_id res chain seq x y z
N MET A 1 2.26 25.90 36.60
CA MET A 1 1.88 24.52 36.25
C MET A 1 2.07 24.33 34.75
N SER A 2 3.18 23.69 34.34
CA SER A 2 3.58 23.54 32.94
C SER A 2 2.85 22.32 32.34
N GLY A 3 1.85 22.57 31.49
CA GLY A 3 1.16 21.53 30.74
C GLY A 3 2.12 20.87 29.75
N LYS A 4 2.58 19.66 30.07
CA LYS A 4 3.35 18.83 29.13
C LYS A 4 2.46 18.56 27.91
N ARG A 5 2.72 19.28 26.81
CA ARG A 5 2.10 19.00 25.51
C ARG A 5 2.29 17.53 25.18
N THR A 6 1.21 16.85 24.83
CA THR A 6 1.28 15.45 24.41
C THR A 6 2.08 15.36 23.11
N THR A 7 2.76 14.24 22.90
CA THR A 7 3.49 13.93 21.65
C THR A 7 2.63 14.17 20.40
N TRP A 8 1.32 13.96 20.52
CA TRP A 8 0.29 14.24 19.52
C TRP A 8 0.14 15.72 19.13
N GLN A 9 0.17 16.65 20.09
CA GLN A 9 0.04 18.08 19.81
C GLN A 9 1.25 18.62 19.02
N ARG A 10 2.46 18.14 19.30
CA ARG A 10 3.67 18.48 18.53
C ARG A 10 3.62 17.94 17.09
N TRP A 11 2.98 16.79 16.89
CA TRP A 11 2.80 16.21 15.57
C TRP A 11 1.78 16.97 14.71
N LEU A 12 0.65 17.43 15.29
CA LEU A 12 -0.34 18.25 14.59
C LEU A 12 0.26 19.56 14.04
N GLU A 13 1.17 20.18 14.80
CA GLU A 13 1.95 21.34 14.34
C GLU A 13 2.96 20.97 13.22
N TYR A 14 3.52 19.76 13.24
CA TYR A 14 4.46 19.26 12.22
C TYR A 14 3.77 18.78 10.92
N SER A 15 2.57 18.21 11.00
CA SER A 15 1.70 17.85 9.86
C SER A 15 1.29 19.09 9.05
N GLN A 16 1.11 20.22 9.74
CA GLN A 16 0.91 21.54 9.13
C GLN A 16 2.22 22.16 8.57
N SER A 17 3.37 21.50 8.73
CA SER A 17 4.65 22.08 8.32
C SER A 17 4.79 22.14 6.80
N LYS A 18 5.36 23.26 6.32
CA LYS A 18 5.74 23.46 4.91
C LYS A 18 6.58 22.31 4.35
N THR A 19 7.29 21.57 5.20
CA THR A 19 8.18 20.47 4.82
C THR A 19 7.42 19.28 4.24
N LEU A 20 6.29 18.87 4.84
CA LEU A 20 5.49 17.74 4.32
C LEU A 20 4.85 18.08 2.96
N ARG A 21 4.32 19.31 2.81
CA ARG A 21 3.81 19.80 1.52
C ARG A 21 4.91 19.91 0.48
N ARG A 22 6.13 20.27 0.87
CA ARG A 22 7.30 20.30 -0.02
C ARG A 22 7.72 18.89 -0.44
N VAL A 23 7.75 17.92 0.48
CA VAL A 23 8.08 16.52 0.15
C VAL A 23 7.03 15.95 -0.82
N LEU A 24 5.74 16.10 -0.53
CA LEU A 24 4.66 15.68 -1.44
C LEU A 24 4.76 16.39 -2.79
N GLY A 25 5.06 17.70 -2.81
CA GLY A 25 5.25 18.47 -4.05
C GLY A 25 6.47 18.04 -4.86
N VAL A 26 7.60 17.74 -4.21
CA VAL A 26 8.82 17.24 -4.86
C VAL A 26 8.59 15.84 -5.41
N VAL A 27 7.93 14.97 -4.64
CA VAL A 27 7.53 13.64 -5.13
C VAL A 27 6.60 13.78 -6.32
N LEU A 28 5.59 14.66 -6.27
CA LEU A 28 4.70 14.92 -7.40
C LEU A 28 5.46 15.40 -8.64
N LEU A 29 6.42 16.31 -8.49
CA LEU A 29 7.25 16.82 -9.59
C LEU A 29 8.14 15.72 -10.20
N ILE A 30 8.76 14.89 -9.36
CA ILE A 30 9.55 13.73 -9.80
C ILE A 30 8.65 12.75 -10.55
N LEU A 31 7.47 12.44 -10.02
CA LEU A 31 6.50 11.55 -10.67
C LEU A 31 6.01 12.12 -12.01
N ILE A 32 5.72 13.42 -12.10
CA ILE A 32 5.34 14.07 -13.37
C ILE A 32 6.46 13.95 -14.41
N GLY A 33 7.71 14.21 -14.02
CA GLY A 33 8.87 14.06 -14.92
C GLY A 33 9.08 12.63 -15.40
N LEU A 34 8.79 11.65 -14.54
CA LEU A 34 8.90 10.23 -14.87
C LEU A 34 7.77 9.74 -15.76
N ILE A 35 6.53 10.17 -15.49
CA ILE A 35 5.37 9.90 -16.37
C ILE A 35 5.68 10.43 -17.78
N ALA A 36 6.20 11.65 -17.89
CA ALA A 36 6.60 12.23 -19.17
C ALA A 36 7.67 11.39 -19.89
N LYS A 37 8.66 10.87 -19.14
CA LYS A 37 9.72 10.02 -19.69
C LYS A 37 9.22 8.64 -20.11
N THR A 38 8.34 8.01 -19.32
CA THR A 38 7.74 6.70 -19.60
C THR A 38 6.81 6.73 -20.81
N ILE A 39 6.04 7.82 -21.00
CA ILE A 39 5.25 8.06 -22.23
C ILE A 39 6.14 8.06 -23.47
N GLN A 40 7.41 8.47 -23.34
CA GLN A 40 8.38 8.53 -24.44
C GLN A 40 9.10 7.20 -24.73
N THR A 41 9.05 6.21 -23.83
CA THR A 41 9.88 4.99 -23.92
C THR A 41 9.12 3.69 -24.24
N HIS A 42 7.78 3.66 -24.22
CA HIS A 42 7.01 2.46 -24.55
C HIS A 42 6.35 2.53 -25.93
N SER A 43 6.72 1.57 -26.80
CA SER A 43 6.25 1.40 -28.19
C SER A 43 4.86 0.74 -28.32
N GLN A 44 4.26 0.32 -27.20
CA GLN A 44 2.87 -0.17 -27.10
C GLN A 44 2.02 1.00 -26.61
N SER A 45 0.82 1.24 -27.15
CA SER A 45 -0.02 2.39 -26.77
C SER A 45 -0.25 2.41 -25.26
N PRO A 46 0.35 3.34 -24.50
CA PRO A 46 0.34 3.32 -23.03
C PRO A 46 -1.05 3.59 -22.43
N PHE A 47 -2.05 3.78 -23.27
CA PHE A 47 -3.41 4.20 -22.96
C PHE A 47 -4.47 3.15 -23.31
N SER A 48 -4.11 1.87 -23.48
CA SER A 48 -5.11 0.81 -23.64
C SER A 48 -5.79 0.50 -22.30
N PHE A 49 -6.87 1.22 -22.00
CA PHE A 49 -7.67 0.98 -20.81
C PHE A 49 -8.54 -0.27 -20.97
N SER A 50 -8.50 -1.16 -19.99
CA SER A 50 -9.41 -2.29 -19.87
C SER A 50 -10.07 -2.29 -18.49
N PRO A 51 -11.41 -2.14 -18.40
CA PRO A 51 -12.11 -2.20 -17.13
C PRO A 51 -11.84 -3.48 -16.34
N ALA A 52 -11.69 -4.61 -17.04
CA ALA A 52 -11.42 -5.90 -16.41
C ALA A 52 -10.03 -5.95 -15.76
N HIS A 53 -9.00 -5.46 -16.45
CA HIS A 53 -7.64 -5.42 -15.90
C HIS A 53 -7.52 -4.42 -14.77
N THR A 54 -8.16 -3.25 -14.89
CA THR A 54 -8.23 -2.28 -13.81
C THR A 54 -8.93 -2.86 -12.58
N ALA A 55 -10.05 -3.57 -12.74
CA ALA A 55 -10.74 -4.22 -11.62
C ALA A 55 -9.86 -5.28 -10.94
N TYR A 56 -9.15 -6.09 -11.73
CA TYR A 56 -8.18 -7.05 -11.23
C TYR A 56 -7.08 -6.37 -10.37
N VAL A 57 -6.47 -5.30 -10.88
CA VAL A 57 -5.47 -4.51 -10.15
C VAL A 57 -6.03 -3.97 -8.84
N VAL A 58 -7.25 -3.42 -8.84
CA VAL A 58 -7.88 -2.88 -7.63
C VAL A 58 -8.10 -3.97 -6.59
N VAL A 59 -8.64 -5.11 -6.99
CA VAL A 59 -8.89 -6.23 -6.08
C VAL A 59 -7.58 -6.75 -5.48
N GLU A 60 -6.54 -6.92 -6.29
CA GLU A 60 -5.23 -7.37 -5.83
C GLU A 60 -4.61 -6.36 -4.85
N LEU A 61 -4.58 -5.08 -5.20
CA LEU A 61 -4.00 -4.03 -4.35
C LEU A 61 -4.78 -3.84 -3.04
N VAL A 62 -6.11 -3.85 -3.08
CA VAL A 62 -6.93 -3.75 -1.86
C VAL A 62 -6.73 -4.96 -0.97
N ALA A 63 -6.59 -6.16 -1.53
CA ALA A 63 -6.32 -7.36 -0.76
C ALA A 63 -4.95 -7.31 -0.07
N ILE A 64 -3.93 -6.79 -0.75
CA ILE A 64 -2.59 -6.62 -0.18
C ILE A 64 -2.56 -5.51 0.87
N LEU A 65 -3.27 -4.41 0.64
CA LEU A 65 -3.33 -3.28 1.57
C LEU A 65 -4.10 -3.61 2.85
N ASP A 66 -5.05 -4.55 2.80
CA ASP A 66 -5.96 -4.95 3.90
C ASP A 66 -6.40 -3.75 4.77
N PRO A 67 -7.10 -2.75 4.19
CA PRO A 67 -7.47 -1.56 4.94
C PRO A 67 -8.42 -1.87 6.11
N ILE A 68 -9.20 -2.95 6.02
CA ILE A 68 -10.12 -3.39 7.09
C ILE A 68 -9.32 -4.00 8.23
N GLY A 69 -8.36 -4.87 7.96
CA GLY A 69 -7.47 -5.43 8.98
C GLY A 69 -6.57 -4.41 9.63
N ALA A 70 -6.28 -3.29 8.96
CA ALA A 70 -5.54 -2.18 9.56
C ALA A 70 -6.39 -1.30 10.50
N LEU A 71 -7.73 -1.46 10.52
CA LEU A 71 -8.64 -0.64 11.33
C LEU A 71 -8.40 -0.75 12.85
N PRO A 72 -8.23 -1.94 13.47
CA PRO A 72 -7.97 -2.06 14.92
C PRO A 72 -6.71 -1.30 15.33
N THR A 73 -5.63 -1.50 14.58
CA THR A 73 -4.36 -0.80 14.80
C THR A 73 -4.56 0.71 14.67
N PHE A 74 -5.23 1.17 13.62
CA PHE A 74 -5.55 2.58 13.42
C PHE A 74 -6.37 3.18 14.57
N MET A 75 -7.38 2.48 15.08
CA MET A 75 -8.18 2.99 16.20
C MET A 75 -7.36 3.10 17.50
N ILE A 76 -6.47 2.14 17.77
CA ILE A 76 -5.55 2.22 18.91
C ILE A 76 -4.63 3.45 18.77
N PHE A 77 -4.14 3.71 17.56
CA PHE A 77 -3.27 4.85 17.28
C PHE A 77 -3.98 6.20 17.42
N LEU A 78 -5.27 6.30 17.09
CA LEU A 78 -5.97 7.58 17.16
C LEU A 78 -6.27 8.04 18.59
N GLY A 79 -6.45 7.13 19.55
CA GLY A 79 -6.85 7.50 20.91
C GLY A 79 -8.03 8.48 20.93
N ASP A 80 -7.95 9.51 21.78
CA ASP A 80 -8.99 10.53 21.96
C ASP A 80 -8.80 11.78 21.07
N ILE A 81 -8.39 11.62 19.81
CA ILE A 81 -8.38 12.77 18.88
C ILE A 81 -9.80 13.12 18.40
N ASP A 82 -10.02 14.42 18.20
CA ASP A 82 -11.29 14.93 17.69
C ASP A 82 -11.53 14.55 16.22
N GLN A 83 -12.77 14.65 15.76
CA GLN A 83 -13.16 14.27 14.39
C GLN A 83 -12.37 15.04 13.31
N ALA A 84 -12.05 16.31 13.57
CA ALA A 84 -11.27 17.13 12.64
C ALA A 84 -9.80 16.67 12.57
N GLY A 85 -9.18 16.34 13.72
CA GLY A 85 -7.85 15.74 13.79
C GLY A 85 -7.80 14.39 13.06
N ARG A 86 -8.79 13.51 13.30
CA ARG A 86 -8.91 12.22 12.62
C ARG A 86 -8.93 12.36 11.11
N ARG A 87 -9.77 13.24 10.57
CA ARG A 87 -9.87 13.45 9.11
C ARG A 87 -8.52 13.85 8.50
N ARG A 88 -7.79 14.77 9.13
CA ARG A 88 -6.45 15.18 8.66
C ARG A 88 -5.44 14.04 8.66
N VAL A 89 -5.51 13.16 9.68
CA VAL A 89 -4.66 11.96 9.75
C VAL A 89 -4.96 11.04 8.57
N VAL A 90 -6.24 10.75 8.31
CA VAL A 90 -6.67 9.89 7.19
C VAL A 90 -6.21 10.48 5.86
N GLU A 91 -6.49 11.75 5.59
CA GLU A 91 -6.09 12.45 4.35
C GLU A 91 -4.57 12.41 4.13
N THR A 92 -3.79 12.66 5.20
CA THR A 92 -2.33 12.62 5.14
C THR A 92 -1.82 11.20 4.87
N MET A 93 -2.34 10.21 5.60
CA MET A 93 -1.94 8.82 5.48
C MET A 93 -2.22 8.28 4.07
N THR A 94 -3.43 8.49 3.56
CA THR A 94 -3.83 8.02 2.22
C THR A 94 -3.07 8.76 1.12
N GLY A 95 -2.77 10.04 1.31
CA GLY A 95 -1.90 10.79 0.39
C GLY A 95 -0.49 10.19 0.29
N VAL A 96 0.09 9.78 1.42
CA VAL A 96 1.40 9.10 1.44
C VAL A 96 1.32 7.72 0.80
N VAL A 97 0.28 6.93 1.10
CA VAL A 97 0.03 5.62 0.46
C VAL A 97 0.01 5.77 -1.06
N PHE A 98 -0.81 6.70 -1.57
CA PHE A 98 -0.92 6.95 -3.00
C PHE A 98 0.41 7.35 -3.63
N ALA A 99 1.13 8.30 -3.00
CA ALA A 99 2.41 8.77 -3.50
C ALA A 99 3.45 7.64 -3.60
N LEU A 100 3.49 6.74 -2.61
CA LEU A 100 4.37 5.57 -2.65
C LEU A 100 3.95 4.57 -3.70
N MET A 101 2.64 4.32 -3.85
CA MET A 101 2.16 3.42 -4.89
C MET A 101 2.53 3.94 -6.29
N LEU A 102 2.35 5.24 -6.54
CA LEU A 102 2.82 5.88 -7.77
C LEU A 102 4.33 5.77 -7.94
N PHE A 103 5.09 5.98 -6.87
CA PHE A 103 6.55 5.83 -6.89
C PHE A 103 6.96 4.42 -7.35
N PHE A 104 6.44 3.36 -6.73
CA PHE A 104 6.82 1.99 -7.11
C PHE A 104 6.26 1.57 -8.46
N ALA A 105 5.07 2.03 -8.84
CA ALA A 105 4.51 1.77 -10.17
C ALA A 105 5.40 2.38 -11.28
N LEU A 106 5.94 3.59 -11.08
CA LEU A 106 6.71 4.28 -12.11
C LEU A 106 8.21 4.01 -12.06
N LEU A 107 8.78 3.87 -10.87
CA LEU A 107 10.23 3.73 -10.65
C LEU A 107 10.68 2.33 -10.29
N GLY A 108 9.76 1.42 -10.01
CA GLY A 108 10.12 0.09 -9.54
C GLY A 108 10.98 -0.68 -10.54
N GLN A 109 10.58 -0.73 -11.81
CA GLN A 109 11.34 -1.42 -12.84
C GLN A 109 12.73 -0.78 -13.07
N PRO A 110 12.87 0.55 -13.28
CA PRO A 110 14.19 1.19 -13.34
C PRO A 110 15.07 0.92 -12.11
N LEU A 111 14.48 0.88 -10.92
CA LEU A 111 15.20 0.62 -9.67
C LEU A 111 15.72 -0.82 -9.63
N LEU A 112 14.92 -1.81 -10.04
CA LEU A 112 15.38 -3.19 -10.15
C LEU A 112 16.52 -3.34 -11.17
N GLN A 113 16.42 -2.67 -12.32
CA GLN A 113 17.47 -2.67 -13.34
C GLN A 113 18.79 -2.09 -12.81
N LEU A 114 18.72 -1.00 -12.04
CA LEU A 114 19.90 -0.40 -11.40
C LEU A 114 20.58 -1.37 -10.42
N LEU A 115 19.78 -2.16 -9.70
CA LEU A 115 20.27 -3.17 -8.76
C LEU A 115 20.72 -4.48 -9.45
N GLY A 116 20.54 -4.61 -10.77
CA GLY A 116 20.82 -5.85 -11.50
C GLY A 116 19.86 -6.99 -11.16
N VAL A 117 18.66 -6.67 -10.65
CA VAL A 117 17.65 -7.66 -10.24
C VAL A 117 16.59 -7.82 -11.33
N ASN A 118 16.32 -9.05 -11.74
CA ASN A 118 15.23 -9.35 -12.66
C ASN A 118 13.87 -9.33 -11.93
N VAL A 119 12.82 -8.85 -12.61
CA VAL A 119 11.41 -8.93 -12.17
C VAL A 119 11.03 -10.35 -11.73
N THR A 120 11.48 -11.40 -12.42
CA THR A 120 11.22 -12.81 -12.04
C THR A 120 11.81 -13.15 -10.67
N SER A 121 13.06 -12.75 -10.41
CA SER A 121 13.70 -12.98 -9.10
C SER A 121 13.02 -12.17 -8.00
N PHE A 122 12.59 -10.95 -8.33
CA PHE A 122 11.86 -10.09 -7.40
C PHE A 122 10.46 -10.63 -7.08
N GLN A 123 9.76 -11.22 -8.05
CA GLN A 123 8.49 -11.94 -7.85
C GLN A 123 8.64 -13.09 -6.86
N PHE A 124 9.69 -13.90 -7.02
CA PHE A 124 9.96 -15.01 -6.11
C PHE A 124 10.21 -14.52 -4.68
N GLY A 125 11.13 -13.56 -4.51
CA GLY A 125 11.47 -13.01 -3.20
C GLY A 125 10.30 -12.30 -2.51
N GLY A 126 9.59 -11.44 -3.24
CA GLY A 126 8.43 -10.74 -2.70
C GLY A 126 7.23 -11.65 -2.45
N GLY A 127 7.07 -12.72 -3.24
CA GLY A 127 6.10 -13.79 -2.98
C GLY A 127 6.39 -14.52 -1.66
N ILE A 128 7.66 -14.83 -1.35
CA ILE A 128 8.06 -15.40 -0.06
C ILE A 128 7.75 -14.43 1.09
N ILE A 129 8.07 -13.15 0.95
CA ILE A 129 7.79 -12.14 1.97
C ILE A 129 6.28 -12.03 2.21
N LEU A 130 5.48 -11.98 1.14
CA LEU A 130 4.02 -11.93 1.23
C LEU A 130 3.44 -13.19 1.88
N LEU A 131 3.96 -14.37 1.54
CA LEU A 131 3.53 -15.62 2.16
C LEU A 131 3.83 -15.62 3.66
N TYR A 132 5.02 -15.19 4.05
CA TYR A 132 5.39 -15.03 5.44
C TYR A 132 4.46 -14.04 6.17
N LEU A 133 4.17 -12.89 5.56
CA LEU A 133 3.24 -11.91 6.12
C LEU A 133 1.84 -12.50 6.29
N ALA A 134 1.34 -13.26 5.32
CA ALA A 134 0.04 -13.90 5.43
C ALA A 134 0.00 -14.94 6.56
N ILE A 135 1.06 -15.75 6.71
CA ILE A 135 1.19 -16.72 7.81
C ILE A 135 1.25 -16.02 9.16
N ASP A 136 2.02 -14.93 9.28
CA ASP A 136 2.14 -14.15 10.51
C ASP A 136 0.79 -13.54 10.91
N MET A 137 0.09 -12.92 9.95
CA MET A 137 -1.24 -12.34 10.17
C MET A 137 -2.29 -13.39 10.54
N LEU A 138 -2.22 -14.60 9.97
CA LEU A 138 -3.12 -15.69 10.32
C LEU A 138 -2.86 -16.22 11.74
N SER A 139 -1.59 -16.23 12.15
CA SER A 139 -1.14 -16.76 13.44
C SER A 139 -1.37 -15.79 14.61
N HIS A 140 -1.05 -14.51 14.41
CA HIS A 140 -1.07 -13.50 15.47
C HIS A 140 -2.24 -12.49 15.33
N GLY A 141 -3.01 -12.56 14.25
CA GLY A 141 -3.97 -11.54 13.86
C GLY A 141 -3.29 -10.31 13.27
N SER A 142 -4.07 -9.45 12.60
CA SER A 142 -3.62 -8.17 12.02
C SER A 142 -3.09 -7.16 13.07
N GLU A 143 -3.28 -7.47 14.36
CA GLU A 143 -2.72 -6.75 15.53
C GLU A 143 -1.21 -7.04 15.72
N GLY A 144 -0.67 -8.09 15.09
CA GLY A 144 0.71 -8.59 15.24
C GLY A 144 1.81 -7.64 14.76
N ARG A 145 1.47 -6.53 14.07
CA ARG A 145 2.40 -5.41 13.89
C ARG A 145 2.58 -4.68 15.21
N LYS A 146 3.41 -5.26 16.09
CA LYS A 146 4.08 -4.53 17.17
C LYS A 146 4.98 -3.46 16.53
N ILE A 147 4.38 -2.37 16.08
CA ILE A 147 5.10 -1.15 15.77
C ILE A 147 5.59 -0.65 17.12
N ASP A 148 6.90 -0.73 17.35
CA ASP A 148 7.51 -0.17 18.55
C ASP A 148 7.30 1.35 18.54
N LEU A 149 6.28 1.78 19.30
CA LEU A 149 5.81 3.16 19.38
C LEU A 149 6.88 4.12 19.89
N SER A 150 7.94 3.60 20.52
CA SER A 150 9.07 4.38 21.03
C SER A 150 10.01 4.89 19.93
N GLN A 151 9.98 4.30 18.72
CA GLN A 151 10.83 4.67 17.59
C GLN A 151 10.12 5.51 16.52
N VAL A 152 8.81 5.73 16.64
CA VAL A 152 8.01 6.49 15.66
C VAL A 152 8.05 7.99 15.99
N ALA A 153 9.26 8.55 16.05
CA ALA A 153 9.44 9.98 16.02
C ALA A 153 9.26 10.45 14.56
N VAL A 154 8.18 11.18 14.30
CA VAL A 154 7.96 11.93 13.05
C VAL A 154 7.69 11.05 11.80
N VAL A 155 6.49 10.44 11.71
CA VAL A 155 5.88 9.82 10.50
C VAL A 155 6.74 8.74 9.82
N PRO A 156 6.29 7.46 9.80
CA PRO A 156 5.23 7.11 8.85
C PRO A 156 4.31 5.99 9.35
N LEU A 157 3.05 6.28 9.66
CA LEU A 157 2.03 5.24 9.81
C LEU A 157 1.68 4.58 8.46
N ALA A 158 1.94 5.26 7.33
CA ALA A 158 1.59 4.80 6.00
C ALA A 158 2.54 3.73 5.41
N THR A 159 3.86 3.83 5.64
CA THR A 159 4.85 2.93 5.00
C THR A 159 4.99 1.55 5.67
N PRO A 160 4.94 1.36 7.00
CA PRO A 160 4.98 0.02 7.56
C PRO A 160 3.59 -0.63 7.55
N LEU A 161 2.51 0.15 7.69
CA LEU A 161 1.17 -0.38 7.93
C LEU A 161 0.42 -0.74 6.63
N LEU A 162 0.56 0.04 5.56
CA LEU A 162 -0.20 -0.19 4.32
C LEU A 162 0.72 -0.48 3.13
N VAL A 163 1.67 0.42 2.83
CA VAL A 163 2.57 0.22 1.67
C VAL A 163 3.85 -0.50 2.10
N GLY A 164 3.68 -1.77 2.44
CA GLY A 164 4.79 -2.66 2.79
C GLY A 164 5.51 -3.24 1.56
N PRO A 165 6.52 -4.10 1.77
CA PRO A 165 7.25 -4.79 0.70
C PRO A 165 6.32 -5.60 -0.23
N GLY A 166 5.16 -6.04 0.28
CA GLY A 166 4.12 -6.69 -0.50
C GLY A 166 3.51 -5.80 -1.60
N THR A 167 3.02 -4.63 -1.21
CA THR A 167 2.46 -3.63 -2.14
C THR A 167 3.51 -3.16 -3.14
N MET A 168 4.74 -2.94 -2.67
CA MET A 168 5.87 -2.61 -3.55
C MET A 168 6.06 -3.71 -4.59
N THR A 169 6.11 -4.97 -4.17
CA THR A 169 6.30 -6.09 -5.09
C THR A 169 5.19 -6.18 -6.12
N ALA A 170 3.94 -6.18 -5.67
CA ALA A 170 2.78 -6.27 -6.57
C ALA A 170 2.77 -5.15 -7.61
N LEU A 171 3.09 -3.91 -7.24
CA LEU A 171 3.11 -2.79 -8.19
C LEU A 171 4.18 -2.97 -9.29
N ILE A 172 5.38 -3.45 -8.93
CA ILE A 172 6.41 -3.71 -9.94
C ILE A 172 5.99 -4.86 -10.86
N VAL A 173 5.36 -5.89 -10.29
CA VAL A 173 4.89 -7.05 -11.04
C VAL A 173 3.77 -6.66 -12.00
N LEU A 174 2.74 -5.99 -11.51
CA LEU A 174 1.58 -5.54 -12.29
C LEU A 174 1.98 -4.61 -13.43
N THR A 175 2.95 -3.72 -13.22
CA THR A 175 3.45 -2.82 -14.27
C THR A 175 4.32 -3.52 -15.33
N ASN A 176 4.80 -4.73 -15.06
CA ASN A 176 5.60 -5.53 -15.99
C ASN A 176 4.80 -6.70 -16.61
N GLN A 177 3.52 -6.85 -16.27
CA GLN A 177 2.65 -7.83 -16.90
C GLN A 177 2.25 -7.34 -18.30
N GLN A 178 2.44 -8.18 -19.32
CA GLN A 178 2.12 -7.81 -20.71
C GLN A 178 0.63 -7.50 -20.93
N SER A 179 -0.26 -8.09 -20.15
CA SER A 179 -1.71 -7.90 -20.27
C SER A 179 -2.23 -6.63 -19.60
N VAL A 180 -1.49 -6.05 -18.66
CA VAL A 180 -1.95 -4.91 -17.84
C VAL A 180 -1.24 -3.64 -18.30
N SER A 181 -2.00 -2.63 -18.74
CA SER A 181 -1.40 -1.36 -19.14
C SER A 181 -0.96 -0.55 -17.93
N LEU A 182 0.03 0.33 -18.12
CA LEU A 182 0.42 1.28 -17.08
C LEU A 182 -0.77 2.13 -16.60
N LEU A 183 -1.66 2.51 -17.52
CA LEU A 183 -2.86 3.27 -17.20
C LEU A 183 -3.82 2.49 -16.30
N ASP A 184 -4.01 1.18 -16.53
CA ASP A 184 -4.81 0.32 -15.64
C ASP A 184 -4.21 0.30 -14.23
N VAL A 185 -2.88 0.23 -14.11
CA VAL A 185 -2.20 0.26 -12.81
C VAL A 185 -2.38 1.60 -12.11
N LEU A 186 -2.22 2.73 -12.82
CA LEU A 186 -2.37 4.06 -12.24
C LEU A 186 -3.80 4.34 -11.77
N ILE A 187 -4.80 3.95 -12.57
CA ILE A 187 -6.21 4.02 -12.16
C ILE A 187 -6.45 3.09 -10.98
N GLY A 188 -5.88 1.90 -11.00
CA GLY A 188 -5.96 0.93 -9.91
C GLY A 188 -5.37 1.47 -8.60
N CYS A 189 -4.24 2.16 -8.65
CA CYS A 189 -3.64 2.84 -7.49
C CYS A 189 -4.58 3.90 -6.91
N MET A 190 -5.17 4.72 -7.78
CA MET A 190 -6.10 5.78 -7.37
C MET A 190 -7.36 5.21 -6.74
N ALA A 191 -7.99 4.22 -7.39
CA ALA A 191 -9.18 3.55 -6.88
C ALA A 191 -8.92 2.79 -5.57
N SER A 192 -7.80 2.07 -5.46
CA SER A 192 -7.43 1.36 -4.23
C SER A 192 -7.18 2.33 -3.09
N THR A 193 -6.47 3.44 -3.35
CA THR A 193 -6.27 4.49 -2.34
C THR A 193 -7.59 5.13 -1.92
N LEU A 194 -8.53 5.34 -2.85
CA LEU A 194 -9.86 5.85 -2.52
C LEU A 194 -10.61 4.87 -1.60
N ILE A 195 -10.56 3.56 -1.86
CA ILE A 195 -11.15 2.53 -1.00
C ILE A 195 -10.52 2.56 0.40
N VAL A 196 -9.19 2.66 0.48
CA VAL A 196 -8.46 2.82 1.74
C VAL A 196 -8.96 4.07 2.47
N TYR A 197 -9.01 5.23 1.80
CA TYR A 197 -9.48 6.48 2.36
C TYR A 197 -10.90 6.35 2.94
N LEU A 198 -11.83 5.79 2.17
CA LEU A 198 -13.21 5.59 2.61
C LEU A 198 -13.28 4.62 3.81
N THR A 199 -12.48 3.56 3.80
CA THR A 199 -12.42 2.59 4.91
C THR A 199 -12.00 3.25 6.22
N PHE A 200 -10.93 4.06 6.19
CA PHE A 200 -10.46 4.77 7.38
C PHE A 200 -11.38 5.94 7.78
N TYR A 201 -11.94 6.65 6.80
CA TYR A 201 -12.89 7.75 7.04
C TYR A 201 -14.15 7.24 7.74
N PHE A 202 -14.69 6.10 7.29
CA PHE A 202 -15.87 5.46 7.89
C PHE A 202 -15.53 4.41 8.95
N SER A 203 -14.29 4.39 9.46
CA SER A 203 -13.79 3.37 10.40
C SER A 203 -14.70 3.16 11.61
N GLU A 204 -15.21 4.23 12.23
CA GLU A 204 -16.16 4.16 13.35
C GLU A 204 -17.47 3.45 12.97
N TYR A 205 -18.00 3.74 11.79
CA TYR A 205 -19.25 3.14 11.32
C TYR A 205 -19.04 1.67 10.98
N ILE A 206 -17.94 1.34 10.30
CA ILE A 206 -17.52 -0.02 9.99
C ILE A 206 -17.35 -0.83 11.29
N PHE A 207 -16.68 -0.27 12.31
CA PHE A 207 -16.52 -0.93 13.60
C PHE A 207 -17.84 -1.11 14.36
N LYS A 208 -18.75 -0.13 14.31
CA LYS A 208 -20.07 -0.25 14.94
C LYS A 208 -20.94 -1.33 14.28
N LEU A 209 -20.84 -1.48 12.95
CA LEU A 209 -21.60 -2.48 12.21
C LEU A 209 -21.04 -3.89 12.37
N LEU A 210 -19.72 -4.06 12.24
CA LEU A 210 -19.08 -5.37 12.19
C LEU A 210 -18.63 -5.87 13.57
N GLY A 211 -18.43 -4.96 14.51
CA GLY A 211 -17.75 -5.24 15.78
C GLY A 211 -16.30 -5.71 15.59
N GLN A 212 -15.61 -5.96 16.70
CA GLN A 212 -14.23 -6.44 16.66
C GLN A 212 -14.12 -7.81 15.96
N ASN A 213 -15.08 -8.71 16.21
CA ASN A 213 -15.07 -10.05 15.63
C ASN A 213 -15.30 -10.04 14.11
N GLY A 214 -16.20 -9.18 13.60
CA GLY A 214 -16.45 -9.08 12.16
C GLY A 214 -15.26 -8.48 11.41
N VAL A 215 -14.62 -7.45 11.96
CA VAL A 215 -13.37 -6.89 11.41
C VAL A 215 -12.27 -7.96 11.35
N LYS A 216 -12.10 -8.74 12.43
CA LYS A 216 -11.13 -9.86 12.46
C LYS A 216 -11.46 -10.94 11.43
N ALA A 217 -12.73 -11.30 11.28
CA ALA A 217 -13.16 -12.30 10.30
C ALA A 217 -12.89 -11.85 8.86
N ILE A 218 -13.21 -10.61 8.52
CA ILE A 218 -12.98 -10.05 7.19
C ILE A 218 -11.47 -9.91 6.89
N SER A 219 -10.68 -9.43 7.85
CA SER A 219 -9.22 -9.37 7.69
C SER A 219 -8.60 -10.76 7.48
N ARG A 220 -9.13 -11.80 8.14
CA ARG A 220 -8.71 -13.19 7.86
C ARG A 220 -9.01 -13.63 6.43
N LEU A 221 -10.13 -13.21 5.85
CA LEU A 221 -10.42 -13.49 4.44
C LEU A 221 -9.40 -12.81 3.51
N PHE A 222 -9.08 -11.54 3.75
CA PHE A 222 -8.03 -10.84 3.01
C PHE A 222 -6.65 -11.49 3.19
N THR A 223 -6.35 -12.00 4.37
CA THR A 223 -5.10 -12.72 4.65
C THR A 223 -5.01 -14.02 3.84
N ILE A 224 -6.11 -14.76 3.66
CA ILE A 224 -6.15 -15.96 2.81
C ILE A 224 -5.94 -15.58 1.34
N ILE A 225 -6.55 -14.49 0.88
CA ILE A 225 -6.34 -13.96 -0.48
C ILE A 225 -4.88 -13.55 -0.66
N LEU A 226 -4.27 -12.90 0.34
CA LEU A 226 -2.86 -12.51 0.33
C LEU A 226 -1.93 -13.72 0.19
N ALA A 227 -2.21 -14.82 0.91
CA ALA A 227 -1.48 -16.07 0.78
C ALA A 227 -1.61 -16.66 -0.63
N ALA A 228 -2.80 -16.59 -1.23
CA ALA A 228 -3.03 -17.05 -2.60
C ALA A 228 -2.25 -16.19 -3.64
N ILE A 229 -2.24 -14.87 -3.47
CA ILE A 229 -1.44 -13.95 -4.32
C ILE A 229 0.05 -14.29 -4.19
N ALA A 230 0.55 -14.48 -2.97
CA ALA A 230 1.93 -14.89 -2.74
C ALA A 230 2.30 -16.20 -3.44
N ALA A 231 1.44 -17.21 -3.34
CA ALA A 231 1.62 -18.49 -4.02
C ALA A 231 1.63 -18.31 -5.54
N GLN A 232 0.73 -17.50 -6.10
CA GLN A 232 0.70 -17.20 -7.53
C GLN A 232 1.97 -16.49 -8.00
N MET A 233 2.50 -15.55 -7.22
CA MET A 233 3.77 -14.86 -7.54
C MET A 233 4.95 -15.82 -7.56
N ILE A 234 5.03 -16.73 -6.58
CA ILE A 234 6.06 -17.77 -6.55
C ILE A 234 5.92 -18.69 -7.77
N HIS A 235 4.70 -19.10 -8.10
CA HIS A 235 4.43 -19.94 -9.27
C HIS A 235 4.84 -19.25 -10.58
N ASN A 236 4.47 -17.98 -10.77
CA ASN A 236 4.85 -17.19 -11.94
C ASN A 236 6.37 -17.04 -12.06
N ALA A 237 7.07 -16.88 -10.93
CA ALA A 237 8.53 -16.82 -10.92
C ALA A 237 9.16 -18.16 -11.32
N LEU A 238 8.64 -19.29 -10.82
CA LEU A 238 9.09 -20.62 -11.18
C LEU A 238 8.83 -20.94 -12.67
N LEU A 239 7.71 -20.46 -13.23
CA LEU A 239 7.45 -20.51 -14.67
C LEU A 239 8.48 -19.68 -15.46
N GLY A 240 8.78 -18.47 -14.99
CA GLY A 240 9.78 -17.58 -15.60
C GLY A 240 11.20 -18.19 -15.61
N TRP A 241 11.52 -19.05 -14.65
CA TRP A 241 12.77 -19.82 -14.63
C TRP A 241 12.71 -21.15 -15.39
N GLY A 242 11.55 -21.55 -15.91
CA GLY A 242 11.37 -22.83 -16.60
C GLY A 242 11.35 -24.06 -15.68
N VAL A 243 11.20 -23.86 -14.36
CA VAL A 243 11.16 -24.95 -13.37
C VAL A 243 9.75 -25.55 -13.26
N ALA A 244 8.71 -24.72 -13.35
CA ALA A 244 7.32 -25.14 -13.31
C ALA A 244 6.75 -25.33 -14.74
N LYS A 245 5.69 -26.13 -14.85
CA LYS A 245 4.85 -26.25 -16.05
C LYS A 245 3.41 -25.88 -15.68
N PHE A 246 2.67 -25.36 -16.66
CA PHE A 246 1.23 -25.06 -16.55
C PHE A 246 0.41 -26.33 -16.30
#